data_AF-A0ABC8SEF4-F1
#
_entry.id   AF-A0ABC8SEF4-F1
#
_cell.length_a   1.000
_cell.length_b   1.000
_cell.length_c   1.000
_cell.angle_alpha   90.00
_cell.angle_beta   90.00
_cell.angle_gamma   90.00
#
_symmetry.space_group_name_H-M   'P 1'
#
loop_
_entity.id
_entity.type
_entity.pdbx_description
1 polymer ?
#
loop_
_entity_poly.entity_id
_entity_poly.type
_entity_poly.pdbx_seq_one_letter_code
_entity_poly.pdbx_strand_id
1 'polypeptide(L)'
;MECLESIDSTANAYKLLFKAIKEIPTSHYVFGLFLFLIVFLYNFLEFHFLENLVSGFRGSPVSLTYNPCSKIYEGVAKKCQILHGRYLVTPWLSSPHFQTTFINFLGRPPVVRYKR
;
A
#
# COMPACT_ATOMS: atom_id res chain seq x y z
N MET A 1 26.28 44.81 -19.52
CA MET A 1 27.06 44.62 -18.28
C MET A 1 26.16 44.26 -17.09
N GLU A 2 24.90 44.75 -17.05
CA GLU A 2 23.89 44.45 -16.01
C GLU A 2 23.47 42.97 -15.88
N CYS A 3 23.52 42.17 -16.96
CA CYS A 3 23.13 40.75 -16.89
C CYS A 3 24.11 39.86 -16.10
N LEU A 4 25.38 40.28 -15.93
CA LEU A 4 26.36 39.50 -15.17
C LEU A 4 26.22 39.71 -13.65
N GLU A 5 25.88 40.92 -13.22
CA GLU A 5 25.61 41.21 -11.80
C GLU A 5 24.33 40.52 -11.29
N SER A 6 23.31 40.35 -12.15
CA SER A 6 22.09 39.63 -11.78
C SER A 6 22.35 38.13 -11.57
N ILE A 7 23.24 37.52 -12.36
CA ILE A 7 23.60 36.10 -12.21
C ILE A 7 24.40 35.89 -10.91
N ASP A 8 25.33 36.79 -10.58
CA ASP A 8 26.19 36.68 -9.40
C ASP A 8 25.40 36.90 -8.09
N SER A 9 24.46 37.85 -8.10
CA SER A 9 23.52 38.07 -6.99
C SER A 9 22.55 36.90 -6.81
N THR A 10 22.03 36.33 -7.89
CA THR A 10 21.16 35.14 -7.83
C THR A 10 21.95 33.92 -7.33
N ALA A 11 23.19 33.74 -7.77
CA ALA A 11 24.07 32.67 -7.29
C ALA A 11 24.36 32.79 -5.79
N ASN A 12 24.55 34.00 -5.28
CA ASN A 12 24.69 34.27 -3.85
C ASN A 12 23.40 34.01 -3.06
N ALA A 13 22.24 34.34 -3.63
CA ALA A 13 20.94 34.03 -3.03
C ALA A 13 20.72 32.50 -2.92
N TYR A 14 21.07 31.73 -3.96
CA TYR A 14 21.02 30.27 -3.90
C TYR A 14 21.98 29.69 -2.87
N LYS A 15 23.21 30.21 -2.75
CA LYS A 15 24.16 29.81 -1.68
C LYS A 15 23.58 30.03 -0.29
N LEU A 16 22.91 31.17 -0.07
CA LEU A 16 22.26 31.50 1.19
C LEU A 16 21.10 30.53 1.49
N LEU A 17 20.25 30.22 0.51
CA LEU A 17 19.19 29.22 0.67
C LEU A 17 19.73 27.83 0.95
N PHE A 18 20.78 27.40 0.24
CA PHE A 18 21.39 26.09 0.47
C PHE A 18 22.02 25.99 1.85
N LYS A 19 22.64 27.09 2.33
CA LYS A 19 23.15 27.18 3.69
C LYS A 19 22.01 27.10 4.71
N ALA A 20 20.90 27.81 4.48
CA ALA A 20 19.74 27.77 5.37
C ALA A 20 19.10 26.37 5.44
N ILE A 21 18.98 25.67 4.31
CA ILE A 21 18.48 24.28 4.25
C ILE A 21 19.44 23.33 5.00
N LYS A 22 20.75 23.54 4.89
CA LYS A 22 21.75 22.70 5.55
C LYS A 22 21.82 22.89 7.08
N GLU A 23 21.44 24.07 7.57
CA GLU A 23 21.34 24.38 9.01
C GLU A 23 20.12 23.71 9.68
N ILE A 24 19.14 23.24 8.90
CA ILE A 24 18.01 22.50 9.46
C ILE A 24 18.50 21.13 9.94
N PRO A 25 18.19 20.73 11.19
CA PRO A 25 18.63 19.45 11.72
C PRO A 25 18.07 18.28 10.89
N THR A 26 18.94 17.32 10.58
CA THR A 26 18.67 16.18 9.70
C THR A 26 17.45 15.34 10.15
N SER A 27 17.13 15.38 11.44
CA SER A 27 15.95 14.72 12.02
C SER A 27 14.63 15.15 11.38
N HIS A 28 14.48 16.43 11.00
CA HIS A 28 13.23 16.94 10.44
C HIS A 28 13.01 16.40 9.02
N TYR A 29 14.08 16.26 8.24
CA TYR A 29 14.01 15.64 6.90
C TYR A 29 13.66 14.16 7.00
N VAL A 30 14.27 13.44 7.94
CA VAL A 30 13.96 12.02 8.17
C VAL A 30 12.50 11.86 8.58
N PHE A 31 11.99 12.71 9.47
CA PHE A 31 10.59 12.67 9.89
C PHE A 31 9.63 13.02 8.74
N GLY A 32 9.92 14.06 7.96
CA GLY A 32 9.12 14.43 6.79
C GLY A 32 9.09 13.33 5.73
N LEU A 33 10.25 12.72 5.45
CA LEU A 33 10.34 11.57 4.55
C LEU A 33 9.54 10.38 5.08
N PHE A 34 9.61 10.12 6.38
CA PHE A 34 8.86 9.03 7.03
C PHE A 34 7.35 9.25 6.91
N LEU A 35 6.85 10.47 7.18
CA LEU A 35 5.44 10.80 7.00
C LEU A 35 5.00 10.68 5.54
N PHE A 36 5.81 11.18 4.61
CA PHE A 36 5.54 11.04 3.18
C PHE A 36 5.46 9.56 2.77
N LEU A 37 6.39 8.72 3.26
CA LEU A 37 6.38 7.29 3.01
C LEU A 37 5.12 6.62 3.56
N ILE A 38 4.66 7.00 4.77
CA ILE A 38 3.40 6.48 5.33
C ILE A 38 2.23 6.84 4.42
N VAL A 39 2.10 8.11 4.01
CA VAL A 39 1.01 8.56 3.14
C VAL A 39 1.07 7.87 1.78
N PHE A 40 2.27 7.75 1.20
CA PHE A 40 2.49 7.05 -0.05
C PHE A 40 2.09 5.57 0.05
N LEU A 41 2.54 4.86 1.10
CA LEU A 41 2.19 3.46 1.32
C LEU A 41 0.68 3.28 1.55
N TYR A 42 0.03 4.21 2.25
CA TYR A 42 -1.41 4.15 2.50
C TYR A 42 -2.22 4.38 1.22
N ASN A 43 -1.84 5.35 0.40
CA ASN A 43 -2.62 5.74 -0.79
C ASN A 43 -2.26 4.92 -2.03
N PHE A 44 -0.97 4.68 -2.28
CA PHE A 44 -0.50 3.99 -3.50
C PHE A 44 -0.50 2.47 -3.34
N LEU A 45 -0.11 1.96 -2.18
CA LEU A 45 -0.14 0.52 -1.90
C LEU A 45 -1.46 0.08 -1.25
N GLU A 46 -2.37 1.00 -0.95
CA GLU A 46 -3.63 0.72 -0.22
C GLU A 46 -3.38 -0.06 1.08
N PHE A 47 -2.23 0.16 1.72
CA PHE A 47 -1.92 -0.48 3.00
C PHE A 47 -2.64 0.23 4.13
N HIS A 48 -3.83 -0.29 4.48
CA HIS A 48 -4.63 0.09 5.64
C HIS A 48 -3.99 -0.42 6.96
N PHE A 49 -2.68 -0.21 7.12
CA PHE A 49 -1.92 -0.70 8.27
C PHE A 49 -2.45 -0.13 9.59
N LEU A 50 -2.81 1.16 9.60
CA LEU A 50 -3.34 1.83 10.80
C LEU A 50 -4.71 1.27 11.22
N GLU A 51 -5.61 1.03 10.27
CA GLU A 51 -6.92 0.45 10.56
C GLU A 51 -6.80 -0.99 11.08
N ASN A 52 -5.88 -1.78 10.49
CA ASN A 52 -5.58 -3.13 10.94
C ASN A 52 -4.89 -3.16 12.31
N LEU A 53 -4.04 -2.17 12.61
CA LEU A 53 -3.38 -2.01 13.92
C LEU A 53 -4.40 -1.65 15.01
N VAL A 54 -5.30 -0.71 14.74
CA VAL A 54 -6.35 -0.27 15.68
C VAL A 54 -7.41 -1.37 15.89
N SER A 55 -7.75 -2.13 14.85
CA SER A 55 -8.66 -3.29 14.97
C SER A 55 -8.00 -4.54 15.57
N GLY A 56 -6.71 -4.45 15.93
CA GLY A 56 -5.97 -5.51 16.63
C GLY A 56 -5.79 -6.78 15.80
N PHE A 57 -5.67 -6.65 14.47
CA PHE A 57 -5.56 -7.79 13.55
C PHE A 57 -6.64 -8.86 13.80
N ARG A 58 -7.87 -8.46 14.15
CA ARG A 58 -8.96 -9.41 14.48
C ARG A 58 -9.46 -10.24 13.29
N GLY A 59 -8.95 -9.96 12.09
CA GLY A 59 -9.31 -10.62 10.83
C GLY A 59 -10.68 -10.18 10.33
N SER A 60 -10.83 -10.12 9.00
CA SER A 60 -12.10 -9.80 8.37
C SER A 60 -12.93 -11.08 8.17
N PRO A 61 -14.25 -11.02 8.39
CA PRO A 61 -15.12 -12.15 8.09
C PRO A 61 -15.10 -12.42 6.58
N VAL A 62 -15.03 -13.69 6.20
CA VAL A 62 -15.11 -14.08 4.78
C VAL A 62 -16.56 -13.98 4.33
N SER A 63 -16.85 -13.02 3.44
CA SER A 63 -18.15 -12.90 2.79
C SER A 63 -18.13 -13.71 1.49
N LEU A 64 -18.86 -14.82 1.47
CA LEU A 64 -19.00 -15.66 0.28
C LEU A 64 -20.28 -15.30 -0.46
N THR A 65 -20.16 -14.94 -1.73
CA THR A 65 -21.32 -14.80 -2.62
C THR A 65 -21.67 -16.17 -3.20
N TYR A 66 -22.78 -16.75 -2.76
CA TYR A 66 -23.24 -18.05 -3.26
C TYR A 66 -24.75 -18.06 -3.45
N ASN A 67 -25.22 -18.96 -4.32
CA ASN A 67 -26.65 -19.26 -4.43
C ASN A 67 -27.02 -20.26 -3.32
N PRO A 68 -27.90 -19.90 -2.36
CA PRO A 68 -28.27 -20.77 -1.25
C PRO A 68 -28.99 -22.05 -1.72
N CYS A 69 -29.60 -22.06 -2.91
CA CYS A 69 -30.26 -23.22 -3.49
C CYS A 69 -29.30 -24.19 -4.22
N SER A 70 -27.99 -23.89 -4.25
CA SER A 70 -27.02 -24.75 -4.92
C SER A 70 -26.68 -25.97 -4.05
N LYS A 71 -26.70 -27.17 -4.65
CA LYS A 71 -26.29 -28.42 -3.96
C LYS A 71 -24.82 -28.40 -3.50
N ILE A 72 -23.98 -27.63 -4.19
CA ILE A 72 -22.56 -27.46 -3.83
C ILE A 72 -22.43 -26.69 -2.51
N TYR A 73 -23.24 -25.64 -2.29
CA TYR A 73 -23.24 -24.91 -1.02
C TYR A 73 -23.62 -25.82 0.15
N GLU A 74 -24.72 -26.57 -0.01
CA GLU A 74 -25.22 -27.47 1.03
C GLU A 74 -24.24 -28.63 1.35
N GLY A 75 -23.57 -29.15 0.33
CA GLY A 75 -22.63 -30.27 0.47
C GLY A 75 -21.25 -29.89 1.00
N VAL A 76 -20.73 -28.72 0.61
CA VAL A 76 -19.32 -28.33 0.85
C VAL A 76 -19.23 -27.09 1.71
N ALA A 77 -19.73 -25.96 1.23
CA ALA A 77 -19.51 -24.66 1.87
C ALA A 77 -20.11 -24.60 3.28
N LYS A 78 -21.36 -25.06 3.45
CA LYS A 78 -22.07 -25.11 4.73
C LYS A 78 -21.34 -25.95 5.79
N LYS A 79 -20.63 -27.01 5.38
CA LYS A 79 -19.94 -27.92 6.29
C LYS A 79 -18.48 -27.53 6.53
N CYS A 80 -17.91 -26.63 5.74
CA CYS A 80 -16.51 -26.26 5.80
C CYS A 80 -16.30 -25.09 6.76
N GLN A 81 -15.78 -25.36 7.96
CA GLN A 81 -15.47 -24.32 8.95
C GLN A 81 -14.40 -23.33 8.47
N ILE A 82 -13.47 -23.79 7.62
CA ILE A 82 -12.40 -22.94 7.06
C ILE A 82 -13.00 -21.82 6.20
N LEU A 83 -14.04 -22.13 5.41
CA LEU A 83 -14.74 -21.17 4.54
C LEU A 83 -15.56 -20.13 5.33
N HIS A 84 -15.95 -20.46 6.57
CA HIS A 84 -16.65 -19.57 7.49
C HIS A 84 -15.72 -18.93 8.54
N GLY A 85 -14.41 -19.18 8.44
CA GLY A 85 -13.40 -18.61 9.33
C GLY A 85 -13.22 -17.11 9.12
N ARG A 86 -12.39 -16.52 9.98
CA ARG A 86 -11.91 -15.15 9.78
C ARG A 86 -10.59 -15.21 9.03
N TYR A 87 -10.48 -14.39 7.99
CA TYR A 87 -9.23 -14.25 7.25
C TYR A 87 -8.40 -13.14 7.89
N LEU A 88 -7.18 -13.51 8.31
CA LEU A 88 -6.17 -12.57 8.74
C LEU A 88 -5.48 -12.03 7.51
N VAL A 89 -5.75 -10.76 7.21
CA VAL A 89 -5.06 -10.08 6.13
C VAL A 89 -3.62 -9.88 6.57
N THR A 90 -2.67 -10.53 5.91
CA THR A 90 -1.28 -10.09 6.00
C THR A 90 -1.25 -8.70 5.36
N PRO A 91 -0.89 -7.63 6.09
CA PRO A 91 -1.03 -6.26 5.59
C PRO A 91 -0.29 -6.02 4.27
N TRP A 92 0.82 -6.73 4.05
CA TRP A 92 1.58 -6.66 2.80
C TRP A 92 0.89 -7.34 1.62
N LEU A 93 0.03 -8.33 1.87
CA LEU A 93 -0.73 -9.07 0.87
C LEU A 93 -2.15 -8.53 0.69
N SER A 94 -2.58 -7.50 1.44
CA SER A 94 -3.88 -6.84 1.22
C SER A 94 -3.94 -6.05 -0.09
N SER A 95 -2.78 -5.55 -0.53
CA SER A 95 -2.74 -4.67 -1.70
C SER A 95 -3.03 -5.47 -2.97
N PRO A 96 -4.06 -5.11 -3.75
CA PRO A 96 -4.39 -5.78 -5.00
C PRO A 96 -3.20 -5.82 -5.97
N HIS A 97 -2.37 -4.78 -5.95
CA HIS A 97 -1.19 -4.64 -6.79
C HIS A 97 -0.07 -5.61 -6.42
N PHE A 98 0.19 -5.79 -5.12
CA PHE A 98 1.18 -6.77 -4.67
C PHE A 98 0.68 -8.20 -4.86
N GLN A 99 -0.60 -8.48 -4.62
CA GLN A 99 -1.20 -9.79 -4.90
C GLN A 99 -1.07 -10.17 -6.38
N THR A 100 -1.43 -9.26 -7.27
CA THR A 100 -1.39 -9.50 -8.73
C THR A 100 0.04 -9.71 -9.21
N THR A 101 0.97 -8.88 -8.72
CA THR A 101 2.40 -9.01 -9.04
C THR A 101 2.95 -10.34 -8.51
N PHE A 102 2.66 -10.70 -7.26
CA PHE A 102 3.11 -11.96 -6.66
C PHE A 102 2.60 -13.17 -7.45
N ILE A 103 1.31 -13.20 -7.82
CA ILE A 103 0.74 -14.29 -8.62
C ILE A 103 1.40 -14.34 -10.00
N ASN A 104 1.60 -13.21 -10.66
CA ASN A 104 2.23 -13.18 -11.98
C ASN A 104 3.70 -13.64 -11.97
N PHE A 105 4.48 -13.26 -10.95
CA PHE A 105 5.91 -13.56 -10.89
C PHE A 105 6.25 -14.90 -10.22
N LEU A 106 5.52 -15.28 -9.17
CA LEU A 106 5.84 -16.45 -8.34
C LEU A 106 4.77 -17.55 -8.45
N GLY A 107 3.50 -17.15 -8.53
CA GLY A 107 2.38 -18.07 -8.46
C GLY A 107 1.92 -18.53 -9.83
N ARG A 108 2.68 -19.41 -10.52
CA ARG A 108 2.32 -20.10 -11.79
C ARG A 108 0.81 -20.05 -12.07
N PRO A 109 0.29 -18.99 -12.69
CA PRO A 109 -1.14 -18.74 -12.61
C PRO A 109 -1.84 -19.79 -13.44
N PRO A 110 -2.98 -20.33 -12.97
CA PRO A 110 -3.71 -21.32 -13.74
C PRO A 110 -4.13 -20.68 -15.06
N VAL A 111 -3.94 -21.40 -16.17
CA VAL A 111 -4.32 -20.95 -17.53
C VAL A 111 -5.84 -21.06 -17.66
N VAL A 112 -6.58 -20.27 -16.89
CA VAL A 112 -8.04 -20.28 -16.91
C VAL A 112 -8.48 -19.37 -18.06
N ARG A 113 -8.80 -19.95 -19.21
CA ARG A 113 -9.53 -19.24 -20.27
C ARG A 113 -11.00 -19.20 -19.87
N TYR A 114 -11.44 -18.11 -19.26
CA TYR A 114 -12.86 -17.82 -19.12
C TYR A 114 -13.46 -17.68 -20.52
N LYS A 115 -14.32 -18.62 -20.91
CA LYS A 115 -15.28 -18.40 -22.00
C LYS A 115 -16.54 -17.82 -21.38
N ARG A 116 -16.98 -16.71 -21.93
CA ARG A 116 -18.24 -16.06 -21.59
C ARG A 116 -19.41 -16.87 -22.11
#